data_AF-D8PE59-F1
#
_entry.id   AF-D8PE59-F1
#
_cell.length_a   1.000
_cell.length_b   1.000
_cell.length_c   1.000
_cell.angle_alpha   90.00
_cell.angle_beta   90.00
_cell.angle_gamma   90.00
#
_symmetry.space_group_name_H-M   'P 1'
#
loop_
_entity.id
_entity.type
_entity.pdbx_description
1 polymer ?
#
loop_
_entity_poly.entity_id
_entity_poly.type
_entity_poly.pdbx_seq_one_letter_code
_entity_poly.pdbx_strand_id
1 'polypeptide(L)'
;MTITALKNLRGKTGASIHMVVFNPEPKIYEIDLQLVEHEETRNTNRKEVKATAAHYALTPKLGWFMSALASLVRRTIPEYHFWVIKKDAPAFVRFEGSLYPDGPTWIVEQMSPRVK
;
A
#
# COMPACT_ATOMS: atom_id res chain seq x y z
N MET A 1 -12.99 4.32 7.12
CA MET A 1 -12.07 5.14 7.92
C MET A 1 -10.66 4.84 7.44
N THR A 2 -9.90 5.85 7.00
CA THR A 2 -8.55 5.64 6.44
C THR A 2 -7.56 6.47 7.25
N ILE A 3 -6.67 5.81 7.99
CA ILE A 3 -5.48 6.43 8.55
C ILE A 3 -4.29 5.66 8.01
N THR A 4 -3.64 6.22 6.98
CA THR A 4 -2.43 5.66 6.38
C THR A 4 -1.22 6.35 7.01
N ALA A 5 -0.62 5.73 8.03
CA ALA A 5 0.68 6.17 8.53
C ALA A 5 1.78 5.62 7.61
N LEU A 6 2.11 6.33 6.53
CA LEU A 6 3.27 6.00 5.70
C LEU A 6 4.53 6.55 6.38
N LYS A 7 5.11 5.77 7.31
CA LYS A 7 6.42 6.11 7.89
C LYS A 7 7.47 6.00 6.79
N ASN A 8 8.33 7.01 6.67
CA ASN A 8 9.50 6.94 5.78
C ASN A 8 10.40 5.76 6.20
N LEU A 9 10.23 4.62 5.54
CA LEU A 9 11.11 3.48 5.72
C LEU A 9 12.42 3.81 5.03
N ARG A 10 13.51 3.76 5.80
CA ARG A 10 14.86 3.92 5.26
C ARG A 10 15.20 2.70 4.40
N GLY A 11 14.79 2.75 3.13
CA GLY A 11 15.43 2.15 1.94
C GLY A 11 15.84 0.68 1.93
N LYS A 12 15.59 -0.13 2.95
CA LYS A 12 15.96 -1.55 2.95
C LYS A 12 14.83 -2.36 2.30
N THR A 13 15.16 -3.04 1.22
CA THR A 13 14.31 -4.07 0.59
C THR A 13 13.91 -5.10 1.67
N GLY A 14 12.63 -5.42 1.78
CA GLY A 14 12.13 -6.32 2.83
C GLY A 14 11.93 -5.64 4.19
N ALA A 15 11.45 -4.40 4.21
CA ALA A 15 11.11 -3.72 5.45
C ALA A 15 9.82 -4.28 6.03
N SER A 16 9.83 -4.59 7.32
CA SER A 16 8.60 -4.90 8.03
C SER A 16 7.96 -3.63 8.56
N ILE A 17 6.67 -3.47 8.31
CA ILE A 17 5.85 -2.37 8.82
C ILE A 17 4.76 -2.87 9.73
N HIS A 18 4.27 -1.99 10.58
CA HIS A 18 3.12 -2.25 11.43
C HIS A 18 1.92 -1.47 10.91
N MET A 19 0.78 -2.14 10.75
CA MET A 19 -0.48 -1.56 10.35
C MET A 19 -1.52 -1.80 11.44
N VAL A 20 -2.28 -0.76 11.79
CA VAL A 20 -3.43 -0.90 12.69
C VAL A 20 -4.65 -1.25 11.84
N VAL A 21 -5.28 -2.39 12.13
CA VAL A 21 -6.54 -2.81 11.48
C VAL A 21 -7.63 -2.81 12.54
N PHE A 22 -8.75 -2.17 12.23
CA PHE A 22 -9.87 -1.95 13.13
C PHE A 22 -11.00 -2.93 12.81
N ASN A 23 -11.00 -4.16 13.38
CA ASN A 23 -12.18 -5.05 13.30
C ASN A 23 -12.11 -6.33 14.19
N PRO A 24 -13.16 -6.63 14.98
CA PRO A 24 -13.97 -5.69 15.75
C PRO A 24 -13.12 -4.97 16.83
N GLU A 25 -12.01 -5.59 17.26
CA GLU A 25 -11.01 -4.98 18.14
C GLU A 25 -9.82 -4.47 17.30
N PRO A 26 -9.32 -3.26 17.54
CA PRO A 26 -8.12 -2.76 16.87
C PRO A 26 -6.91 -3.64 17.18
N LYS A 27 -6.27 -4.17 16.14
CA LYS A 27 -5.07 -5.01 16.27
C LYS A 27 -3.96 -4.45 15.40
N ILE A 28 -2.71 -4.62 15.85
CA ILE A 28 -1.52 -4.26 15.08
C ILE A 28 -1.05 -5.50 14.33
N TYR A 29 -0.95 -5.38 13.01
CA TYR A 29 -0.49 -6.41 12.10
C TYR A 29 0.90 -6.07 11.62
N GLU A 30 1.78 -7.06 11.59
CA GLU A 30 3.08 -6.95 10.94
C GLU A 30 2.92 -7.33 9.46
N ILE A 31 3.40 -6.46 8.58
CA ILE A 31 3.26 -6.56 7.13
C ILE A 31 4.66 -6.50 6.52
N ASP A 32 4.88 -7.36 5.53
CA ASP A 32 6.05 -7.30 4.66
C ASP A 32 5.81 -6.30 3.55
N LEU A 33 6.72 -5.31 3.45
CA LEU A 33 6.77 -4.39 2.33
C LEU A 33 7.84 -4.87 1.33
N GLN A 34 7.40 -5.27 0.15
CA GLN A 34 8.28 -5.71 -0.93
C GLN A 34 8.26 -4.70 -2.07
N LEU A 35 9.45 -4.27 -2.51
CA LEU A 35 9.59 -3.53 -3.76
C LEU A 35 9.46 -4.55 -4.90
N VAL A 36 8.44 -4.40 -5.73
CA VAL A 36 8.21 -5.24 -6.91
C VAL A 36 9.09 -4.72 -8.04
N GLU A 37 8.85 -3.48 -8.45
CA GLU A 37 9.59 -2.84 -9.54
C GLU A 37 9.53 -1.31 -9.49
N HIS A 38 10.15 -0.67 -10.48
CA HIS A 38 10.05 0.77 -10.71
C HIS A 38 9.38 1.02 -12.05
N GLU A 39 8.34 1.85 -12.07
CA GLU A 39 7.54 2.14 -13.26
C GLU A 39 7.60 3.62 -13.64
N GLU A 40 7.55 3.90 -14.94
CA GLU A 40 7.38 5.27 -15.42
C GLU A 40 5.97 5.80 -15.09
N THR A 41 5.90 7.01 -14.58
CA THR A 41 4.65 7.68 -14.24
C THR A 41 4.75 9.19 -14.46
N ARG A 42 3.66 9.90 -14.19
CA ARG A 42 3.63 11.37 -14.17
C ARG A 42 3.41 11.86 -12.76
N ASN A 43 4.21 12.82 -12.32
CA ASN A 43 3.92 13.53 -11.09
C ASN A 43 2.84 14.59 -11.36
N THR A 44 1.62 14.34 -10.95
CA THR A 44 0.48 15.27 -11.13
C THR A 44 0.46 16.39 -10.08
N ASN A 45 1.30 16.34 -9.03
CA ASN A 45 1.45 17.40 -8.02
C ASN A 45 2.48 18.49 -8.42
N ARG A 46 3.35 18.23 -9.40
CA ARG A 46 4.35 19.19 -9.91
C ARG A 46 4.29 19.21 -11.43
N LYS A 47 3.98 20.37 -12.05
CA LYS A 47 3.99 20.66 -13.51
C LYS A 47 4.33 19.42 -14.37
N GLU A 48 3.35 18.52 -14.56
CA GLU A 48 3.46 17.19 -15.19
C GLU A 48 4.87 16.76 -15.64
N VAL A 49 5.75 16.47 -14.69
CA VAL A 49 7.11 15.98 -15.00
C VAL A 49 7.09 14.47 -15.05
N LYS A 50 7.75 13.89 -16.06
CA LYS A 50 8.08 12.46 -16.07
C LYS A 50 8.72 12.07 -14.74
N ALA A 51 8.22 11.02 -14.13
CA ALA A 51 8.68 10.52 -12.85
C ALA A 51 8.77 9.00 -12.87
N THR A 52 9.44 8.45 -11.88
CA THR A 52 9.52 7.01 -11.66
C THR A 52 8.86 6.73 -10.32
N ALA A 53 7.83 5.88 -10.31
CA ALA A 53 7.22 5.37 -9.10
C ALA A 53 7.89 4.05 -8.71
N ALA A 54 8.06 3.83 -7.41
CA ALA A 54 8.37 2.53 -6.87
C ALA A 54 7.05 1.81 -6.58
N HIS A 55 6.88 0.61 -7.12
CA HIS A 55 5.73 -0.27 -6.89
C HIS A 55 6.01 -1.18 -5.69
N TYR A 56 5.18 -1.06 -4.66
CA TYR A 56 5.26 -1.88 -3.47
C TYR A 56 4.08 -2.84 -3.39
N ALA A 57 4.37 -4.11 -3.12
CA ALA A 57 3.38 -5.08 -2.65
C ALA A 57 3.48 -5.20 -1.12
N LEU A 58 2.35 -5.17 -0.44
CA LEU A 58 2.22 -5.37 0.99
C LEU A 58 1.51 -6.69 1.24
N THR A 59 2.21 -7.60 1.89
CA THR A 59 1.69 -8.91 2.26
C THR A 59 1.74 -9.08 3.78
N PRO A 60 0.64 -9.49 4.44
CA PRO A 60 0.67 -9.79 5.88
C PRO A 60 1.68 -10.90 6.19
N LYS A 61 2.46 -10.77 7.27
CA LYS A 61 3.35 -11.85 7.72
C LYS A 61 2.56 -13.01 8.31
N LEU A 62 2.65 -14.19 7.69
CA LEU A 62 1.91 -15.38 8.13
C LEU A 62 2.41 -15.97 9.48
N GLY A 63 3.69 -15.77 9.84
CA GLY A 63 4.39 -16.58 10.86
C GLY A 63 3.73 -16.68 12.24
N TRP A 64 3.42 -15.55 12.89
CA TRP A 64 2.77 -15.56 14.22
C TRP A 64 1.24 -15.41 14.16
N PHE A 65 0.71 -15.10 12.97
CA PHE A 65 -0.68 -14.73 12.74
C PHE A 65 -1.56 -15.87 12.21
N MET A 66 -0.98 -17.00 11.76
CA MET A 66 -1.74 -18.14 11.24
C MET A 66 -2.76 -18.72 12.26
N SER A 67 -2.50 -18.61 13.57
CA SER A 67 -3.45 -19.03 14.61
C SER A 67 -4.66 -18.09 14.73
N ALA A 68 -4.46 -16.78 14.57
CA ALA A 68 -5.54 -15.78 14.57
C ALA A 68 -6.30 -15.74 13.22
N LEU A 69 -5.62 -16.07 12.12
CA LEU A 69 -6.19 -16.23 10.78
C LEU A 69 -6.76 -17.64 10.52
N ALA A 70 -6.78 -18.56 11.49
CA ALA A 70 -7.41 -19.88 11.34
C ALA A 70 -8.91 -19.77 10.95
N SER A 71 -9.57 -18.68 11.37
CA SER A 71 -10.94 -18.32 10.95
C SER A 71 -11.02 -17.71 9.53
N LEU A 72 -9.89 -17.22 9.01
CA LEU A 72 -9.70 -16.63 7.69
C LEU A 72 -9.25 -17.65 6.63
N VAL A 73 -9.09 -18.94 6.96
CA VAL A 73 -8.63 -19.99 6.02
C VAL A 73 -9.48 -20.12 4.75
N ARG A 74 -10.72 -19.59 4.76
CA ARG A 74 -11.60 -19.51 3.57
C ARG A 74 -11.58 -18.15 2.86
N ARG A 75 -10.80 -17.18 3.33
CA ARG A 75 -10.75 -15.80 2.80
C ARG A 75 -9.39 -15.53 2.19
N THR A 76 -9.40 -14.89 1.02
CA THR A 76 -8.19 -14.48 0.32
C THR A 76 -7.41 -13.51 1.19
N ILE A 77 -6.11 -13.76 1.39
CA ILE A 77 -5.23 -12.80 2.07
C ILE A 77 -5.19 -11.55 1.20
N PRO A 78 -5.57 -10.37 1.72
CA PRO A 78 -5.59 -9.16 0.91
C PRO A 78 -4.15 -8.79 0.55
N GLU A 79 -3.91 -8.64 -0.75
CA GLU A 79 -2.68 -8.06 -1.28
C GLU A 79 -2.96 -6.59 -1.59
N TYR A 80 -2.04 -5.73 -1.21
CA TYR A 80 -2.13 -4.30 -1.46
C TYR A 80 -0.95 -3.82 -2.28
N HIS A 81 -1.23 -3.10 -3.35
CA HIS A 81 -0.22 -2.50 -4.20
C HIS A 81 -0.24 -0.98 -4.10
N PHE A 82 0.94 -0.38 -3.95
CA PHE A 82 1.11 1.07 -3.89
C PHE A 82 2.21 1.52 -4.83
N TRP A 83 1.92 2.57 -5.59
CA TRP A 83 2.88 3.28 -6.40
C TRP A 83 3.20 4.61 -5.73
N VAL A 84 4.48 4.81 -5.40
CA VAL A 84 4.96 6.01 -4.69
C VAL A 84 6.19 6.57 -5.38
N ILE A 85 6.18 7.86 -5.71
CA ILE A 85 7.37 8.56 -6.19
C ILE A 85 8.26 8.88 -4.99
N LYS A 86 9.47 8.32 -4.95
CA LYS A 86 10.47 8.54 -3.90
C LYS A 86 11.45 9.64 -4.31
N LYS A 87 11.00 10.89 -4.34
CA LYS A 87 11.87 12.09 -4.43
C LYS A 87 11.86 12.85 -3.10
N ASP A 88 12.34 14.09 -3.07
CA ASP A 88 12.46 14.92 -1.84
C ASP A 88 11.19 14.98 -0.99
N ALA A 89 10.03 14.95 -1.65
CA ALA A 89 8.73 14.75 -1.01
C ALA A 89 8.06 13.51 -1.64
N PRO A 90 7.82 12.44 -0.87
CA PRO A 90 7.08 11.28 -1.36
C PRO A 90 5.70 11.67 -1.88
N ALA A 91 5.33 11.17 -3.05
CA ALA A 91 4.01 11.42 -3.64
C ALA A 91 3.30 10.10 -3.95
N PHE A 92 2.03 10.02 -3.55
CA PHE A 92 1.12 8.95 -3.93
C PHE A 92 0.82 9.01 -5.43
N VAL A 93 0.76 7.87 -6.09
CA VAL A 93 0.42 7.76 -7.52
C VAL A 93 -0.82 6.91 -7.70
N ARG A 94 -0.78 5.69 -7.18
CA ARG A 94 -1.84 4.69 -7.33
C ARG A 94 -1.86 3.75 -6.13
N PHE A 95 -3.05 3.25 -5.84
CA PHE A 95 -3.34 2.13 -4.96
C PHE A 95 -4.18 1.10 -5.72
N GLU A 96 -3.89 -0.17 -5.49
CA GLU A 96 -4.74 -1.28 -5.89
C GLU A 96 -4.91 -2.25 -4.71
N GLY A 97 -6.16 -2.57 -4.38
CA GLY A 97 -6.48 -3.52 -3.31
C GLY A 97 -7.86 -3.29 -2.70
N SER A 98 -8.22 -4.11 -1.71
CA SER A 98 -9.55 -4.07 -1.09
C SER A 98 -9.60 -3.20 0.17
N LEU A 99 -10.51 -2.23 0.22
CA LEU A 99 -10.60 -1.29 1.35
C LEU A 99 -11.18 -1.92 2.63
N TYR A 100 -11.74 -3.12 2.55
CA TYR A 100 -12.28 -3.87 3.69
C TYR A 100 -12.25 -5.38 3.42
N PRO A 101 -12.26 -6.23 4.46
CA PRO A 101 -12.23 -7.68 4.27
C PRO A 101 -13.36 -8.19 3.34
N ASP A 102 -13.01 -9.05 2.38
CA ASP A 102 -13.91 -9.60 1.35
C ASP A 102 -14.61 -8.56 0.45
N GLY A 103 -14.13 -7.31 0.46
CA GLY A 103 -14.58 -6.27 -0.46
C GLY A 103 -13.96 -6.40 -1.85
N PRO A 104 -14.51 -5.71 -2.85
CA PRO A 104 -13.95 -5.68 -4.20
C PRO A 104 -12.57 -5.00 -4.21
N THR A 105 -11.76 -5.31 -5.22
CA THR A 105 -10.51 -4.59 -5.50
C THR A 105 -10.84 -3.19 -6.03
N TRP A 106 -10.28 -2.18 -5.38
CA TRP A 106 -10.37 -0.79 -5.79
C TRP A 106 -9.06 -0.37 -6.46
N ILE A 107 -9.17 0.41 -7.53
CA ILE A 107 -8.06 1.16 -8.10
C ILE A 107 -8.30 2.63 -7.76
N VAL A 108 -7.37 3.23 -7.03
CA VAL A 108 -7.39 4.64 -6.68
C VAL A 108 -6.13 5.28 -7.24
N GLU A 109 -6.26 6.26 -8.11
CA GLU A 109 -5.12 6.91 -8.76
C GLU A 109 -5.24 8.43 -8.73
N GLN A 110 -4.09 9.11 -8.73
CA GLN A 110 -4.06 10.56 -8.77
C GLN A 110 -4.29 11.07 -10.20
N MET A 111 -5.36 11.86 -10.37
CA MET A 111 -5.63 12.57 -11.62
C MET A 111 -5.24 14.05 -11.48
N SER A 112 -4.53 14.62 -12.47
CA SER A 112 -4.37 16.07 -12.57
C SER A 112 -5.66 16.70 -13.09
N PRO A 113 -6.09 17.86 -12.56
CA PRO A 113 -7.12 18.65 -13.22
C PRO A 113 -6.65 18.99 -14.63
N ARG A 114 -7.44 18.63 -15.64
CA ARG A 114 -7.23 19.15 -17.00
C ARG A 114 -7.64 20.62 -16.96
N VAL A 115 -6.68 21.52 -16.81
CA VAL A 115 -6.93 22.94 -17.09
C VAL A 115 -7.19 23.03 -18.59
N LYS A 116 -8.43 23.36 -18.96
CA LYS A 116 -8.79 23.66 -20.36
C LYS A 116 -8.11 24.94 -20.82
#